data_AF-A0A1D9PD50-F1
#
_entry.id   AF-A0A1D9PD50-F1
#
_cell.length_a   1.000
_cell.length_b   1.000
_cell.length_c   1.000
_cell.angle_alpha   90.00
_cell.angle_beta   90.00
_cell.angle_gamma   90.00
#
_symmetry.space_group_name_H-M   'P 1'
#
loop_
_entity.id
_entity.type
_entity.pdbx_description
1 polymer ?
#
loop_
_entity_poly.entity_id
_entity_poly.type
_entity_poly.pdbx_seq_one_letter_code
_entity_poly.pdbx_strand_id
1 'polypeptide(L)'
;MKKLLLSLLACASLLSCSNDDNDDNNLSNSPTATASYDSKNYGIYKGVFVGSTGTIVINLKNNGTTLSATLVIDGTSYTYTSQDAVTEGSNTEITFTHNNDYFDFTVNANGTNPTVSNIHISGHPEAAINVGKEESDVQVYCYVGTFIEDGITGGTWNLIIYGNKVTGMVLPNDGQVLPFIVGTISNNTITASIPDTATITGTLNGNTITGNWVSSTGSGTWKSTRKL
;
A
#
# COMPACT_ATOMS: atom_id res chain seq x y z
N MET A 1 -78.76 -8.79 -6.56
CA MET A 1 -78.15 -9.05 -7.88
C MET A 1 -77.01 -8.06 -8.11
N LYS A 2 -75.89 -8.55 -8.68
CA LYS A 2 -74.65 -7.85 -9.09
C LYS A 2 -73.62 -7.68 -7.95
N LYS A 3 -72.66 -8.62 -7.83
CA LYS A 3 -71.34 -8.76 -8.51
C LYS A 3 -70.25 -8.13 -7.61
N LEU A 4 -69.44 -8.92 -6.89
CA LEU A 4 -68.18 -9.54 -7.33
C LEU A 4 -67.11 -8.49 -7.66
N LEU A 5 -66.10 -8.30 -6.81
CA LEU A 5 -64.71 -8.68 -7.12
C LEU A 5 -63.73 -8.36 -5.97
N LEU A 6 -62.99 -9.41 -5.66
CA LEU A 6 -61.79 -9.55 -4.85
C LEU A 6 -60.65 -8.69 -5.43
N SER A 7 -59.95 -7.91 -4.60
CA SER A 7 -58.58 -7.46 -4.90
C SER A 7 -57.86 -7.19 -3.58
N LEU A 8 -57.19 -8.22 -3.08
CA LEU A 8 -56.28 -8.13 -1.94
C LEU A 8 -54.91 -7.74 -2.50
N LEU A 9 -54.61 -6.44 -2.48
CA LEU A 9 -53.34 -5.90 -2.93
C LEU A 9 -52.29 -6.15 -1.84
N ALA A 10 -51.52 -7.23 -2.01
CA ALA A 10 -50.36 -7.53 -1.20
C ALA A 10 -49.22 -6.56 -1.57
N CYS A 11 -49.05 -5.50 -0.78
CA CYS A 11 -47.84 -4.69 -0.80
C CYS A 11 -46.69 -5.50 -0.19
N ALA A 12 -46.01 -6.29 -1.02
CA ALA A 12 -44.69 -6.80 -0.71
C ALA A 12 -43.73 -5.61 -0.68
N SER A 13 -43.48 -5.09 0.52
CA SER A 13 -42.34 -4.20 0.78
C SER A 13 -41.07 -4.99 0.49
N LEU A 14 -40.47 -4.74 -0.67
CA LEU A 14 -39.11 -5.17 -0.97
C LEU A 14 -38.19 -4.46 0.01
N LEU A 15 -37.73 -5.20 1.01
CA LEU A 15 -36.56 -4.86 1.80
C LEU A 15 -35.38 -4.82 0.82
N SER A 16 -35.04 -3.62 0.37
CA SER A 16 -33.76 -3.33 -0.26
C SER A 16 -32.71 -3.39 0.85
N CYS A 17 -32.22 -4.59 1.16
CA CYS A 17 -30.89 -4.72 1.76
C CYS A 17 -29.92 -4.15 0.73
N SER A 18 -29.34 -2.98 1.01
CA SER A 18 -28.04 -2.69 0.43
C SER A 18 -27.14 -3.84 0.90
N ASN A 19 -26.49 -4.50 -0.04
CA ASN A 19 -25.31 -5.27 0.30
C ASN A 19 -24.30 -4.24 0.83
N ASP A 20 -24.30 -4.06 2.15
CA ASP A 20 -23.07 -3.69 2.84
C ASP A 20 -22.17 -4.91 2.64
N ASP A 21 -21.33 -4.84 1.60
CA ASP A 21 -20.15 -5.68 1.50
C ASP A 21 -19.28 -5.34 2.72
N ASN A 22 -19.61 -5.95 3.85
CA ASN A 22 -18.70 -6.15 4.95
C ASN A 22 -17.62 -7.10 4.42
N ASP A 23 -16.69 -6.55 3.65
CA ASP A 23 -15.33 -7.03 3.62
C ASP A 23 -14.80 -6.90 5.05
N ASP A 24 -15.15 -7.87 5.90
CA ASP A 24 -14.43 -8.23 7.13
C ASP A 24 -13.03 -8.67 6.71
N ASN A 25 -12.26 -7.67 6.30
CA ASN A 25 -10.86 -7.76 5.97
C ASN A 25 -10.14 -8.17 7.26
N ASN A 26 -9.86 -9.47 7.40
CA ASN A 26 -9.00 -10.06 8.42
C ASN A 26 -7.54 -9.57 8.27
N LEU A 27 -7.34 -8.24 8.28
CA LEU A 27 -6.04 -7.60 8.22
C LEU A 27 -5.38 -7.73 9.60
N SER A 28 -4.22 -8.39 9.64
CA SER A 28 -3.45 -8.55 10.86
C SER A 28 -3.06 -7.19 11.45
N ASN A 29 -3.30 -6.97 12.73
CA ASN A 29 -2.77 -5.80 13.45
C ASN A 29 -1.46 -6.10 14.19
N SER A 30 -0.90 -7.30 13.98
CA SER A 30 0.32 -7.74 14.63
C SER A 30 1.45 -7.89 13.60
N PRO A 31 2.67 -7.40 13.93
CA PRO A 31 3.85 -7.58 13.10
C PRO A 31 4.09 -9.05 12.75
N THR A 32 4.64 -9.26 11.56
CA THR A 32 5.04 -10.59 11.09
C THR A 32 6.56 -10.81 11.15
N ALA A 33 7.31 -9.76 11.49
CA ALA A 33 8.76 -9.79 11.63
C ALA A 33 9.20 -10.55 12.90
N THR A 34 10.30 -11.28 12.77
CA THR A 34 10.94 -12.00 13.87
C THR A 34 11.89 -11.07 14.63
N ALA A 35 11.73 -10.98 15.95
CA ALA A 35 12.50 -10.08 16.82
C ALA A 35 14.02 -10.21 16.73
N SER A 36 14.54 -11.40 16.38
CA SER A 36 15.98 -11.60 16.17
C SER A 36 16.55 -10.76 15.02
N TYR A 37 15.70 -10.24 14.13
CA TYR A 37 16.10 -9.52 12.93
C TYR A 37 15.78 -8.04 12.96
N ASP A 38 15.34 -7.48 14.08
CA ASP A 38 14.94 -6.07 14.15
C ASP A 38 16.10 -5.11 13.79
N SER A 39 17.32 -5.48 14.18
CA SER A 39 18.54 -4.72 13.85
C SER A 39 19.38 -5.35 12.74
N LYS A 40 18.74 -6.10 11.84
CA LYS A 40 19.40 -6.86 10.76
C LYS A 40 18.73 -6.64 9.41
N ASN A 41 19.49 -6.89 8.36
CA ASN A 41 18.99 -6.96 6.98
C ASN A 41 17.93 -8.06 6.80
N TYR A 42 17.98 -9.17 7.53
CA TYR A 42 16.92 -10.18 7.51
C TYR A 42 15.59 -9.60 8.03
N GLY A 43 14.48 -10.28 7.72
CA GLY A 43 13.17 -9.93 8.24
C GLY A 43 12.14 -9.67 7.14
N ILE A 44 11.13 -8.88 7.48
CA ILE A 44 10.01 -8.52 6.60
C ILE A 44 10.12 -7.05 6.21
N TYR A 45 9.88 -6.77 4.93
CA TYR A 45 9.73 -5.42 4.41
C TYR A 45 8.38 -5.33 3.71
N LYS A 46 7.59 -4.32 4.04
CA LYS A 46 6.27 -4.11 3.43
C LYS A 46 6.23 -2.76 2.75
N GLY A 47 5.48 -2.68 1.65
CA GLY A 47 5.50 -1.52 0.81
C GLY A 47 4.31 -1.35 -0.10
N VAL A 48 4.34 -0.25 -0.83
CA VAL A 48 3.36 0.10 -1.85
C VAL A 48 4.02 0.16 -3.22
N PHE A 49 3.20 -0.06 -4.25
CA PHE A 49 3.58 -0.05 -5.66
C PHE A 49 2.75 0.99 -6.41
N VAL A 50 3.38 1.71 -7.35
CA VAL A 50 2.72 2.55 -8.37
C VAL A 50 3.19 2.13 -9.77
N GLY A 51 2.44 2.54 -10.80
CA GLY A 51 2.50 2.07 -12.19
C GLY A 51 1.13 1.55 -12.60
N SER A 52 0.57 0.70 -11.73
CA SER A 52 -0.86 0.71 -11.43
C SER A 52 -1.06 1.12 -9.95
N THR A 53 -1.58 0.23 -9.12
CA THR A 53 -1.63 0.40 -7.67
C THR A 53 -1.56 -0.96 -6.98
N GLY A 54 -0.81 -1.05 -5.88
CA GLY A 54 -0.66 -2.31 -5.18
C GLY A 54 0.22 -2.26 -3.95
N THR A 55 0.51 -3.44 -3.43
CA THR A 55 1.34 -3.65 -2.26
C THR A 55 2.38 -4.71 -2.50
N ILE A 56 3.50 -4.62 -1.79
CA ILE A 56 4.57 -5.62 -1.82
C ILE A 56 4.95 -6.07 -0.41
N VAL A 57 5.23 -7.35 -0.24
CA VAL A 57 5.86 -7.92 0.95
C VAL A 57 7.12 -8.65 0.54
N ILE A 58 8.27 -8.24 1.04
CA ILE A 58 9.56 -8.90 0.85
C ILE A 58 9.90 -9.65 2.13
N ASN A 59 10.14 -10.95 2.00
CA ASN A 59 10.64 -11.82 3.05
C ASN A 59 12.12 -12.13 2.78
N LEU A 60 12.99 -11.53 3.59
CA LEU A 60 14.42 -11.77 3.57
C LEU A 60 14.79 -12.72 4.70
N LYS A 61 14.51 -14.03 4.53
CA LYS A 61 14.85 -15.08 5.51
C LYS A 61 14.26 -14.87 6.92
N ASN A 62 13.09 -14.23 7.02
CA ASN A 62 12.43 -13.98 8.31
C ASN A 62 12.07 -15.27 9.06
N ASN A 63 11.74 -16.33 8.32
CA ASN A 63 11.33 -17.63 8.85
C ASN A 63 11.99 -18.75 8.03
N GLY A 64 13.31 -18.93 8.19
CA GLY A 64 14.08 -19.98 7.51
C GLY A 64 14.96 -19.44 6.40
N THR A 65 14.99 -20.12 5.25
CA THR A 65 15.93 -19.84 4.15
C THR A 65 15.32 -19.08 2.97
N THR A 66 14.02 -18.77 3.03
CA THR A 66 13.27 -18.19 1.92
C THR A 66 13.70 -16.76 1.61
N LEU A 67 13.97 -16.50 0.32
CA LEU A 67 14.06 -15.18 -0.28
C LEU A 67 12.90 -15.05 -1.26
N SER A 68 11.85 -14.34 -0.86
CA SER A 68 10.67 -14.16 -1.70
C SER A 68 10.10 -12.77 -1.57
N ALA A 69 9.47 -12.29 -2.63
CA ALA A 69 8.62 -11.12 -2.58
C ALA A 69 7.25 -11.43 -3.18
N THR A 70 6.19 -10.96 -2.52
CA THR A 70 4.82 -11.07 -3.00
C THR A 70 4.33 -9.70 -3.38
N LEU A 71 4.13 -9.48 -4.68
CA LEU A 71 3.57 -8.26 -5.25
C LEU A 71 2.09 -8.50 -5.55
N VAL A 72 1.21 -7.67 -5.01
CA VAL A 72 -0.23 -7.71 -5.29
C VAL A 72 -0.61 -6.46 -6.05
N ILE A 73 -0.97 -6.62 -7.32
CA ILE A 73 -1.36 -5.56 -8.26
C ILE A 73 -2.57 -6.04 -9.06
N ASP A 74 -3.49 -5.13 -9.39
CA ASP A 74 -4.71 -5.42 -10.16
C ASP A 74 -5.53 -6.60 -9.60
N GLY A 75 -5.52 -6.76 -8.28
CA GLY A 75 -6.19 -7.86 -7.57
C GLY A 75 -5.51 -9.23 -7.72
N THR A 76 -4.38 -9.32 -8.41
CA THR A 76 -3.62 -10.56 -8.63
C THR A 76 -2.34 -10.57 -7.80
N SER A 77 -1.98 -11.74 -7.27
CA SER A 77 -0.77 -11.96 -6.47
C SER A 77 0.31 -12.64 -7.29
N TYR A 78 1.50 -12.04 -7.31
CA TYR A 78 2.68 -12.53 -8.02
C TYR A 78 3.80 -12.80 -7.01
N THR A 79 4.40 -13.99 -7.09
CA THR A 79 5.52 -14.37 -6.22
C THR A 79 6.82 -14.32 -7.01
N TYR A 80 7.73 -13.48 -6.54
CA TYR A 80 9.10 -13.36 -7.01
C TYR A 80 10.03 -14.09 -6.06
N THR A 81 11.11 -14.65 -6.59
CA THR A 81 12.13 -15.33 -5.78
C THR A 81 13.53 -14.88 -6.21
N SER A 82 14.50 -15.08 -5.31
CA SER A 82 15.91 -14.88 -5.62
C SER A 82 16.69 -16.15 -5.25
N GLN A 83 17.75 -16.42 -6.01
CA GLN A 83 18.73 -17.48 -5.72
C GLN A 83 20.03 -16.90 -5.15
N ASP A 84 20.08 -15.58 -4.92
CA ASP A 84 21.28 -14.90 -4.45
C ASP A 84 21.62 -15.31 -3.01
N ALA A 85 22.91 -15.27 -2.70
CA ALA A 85 23.40 -15.54 -1.36
C ALA A 85 23.32 -14.27 -0.49
N VAL A 86 22.39 -14.25 0.46
CA VAL A 86 22.32 -13.20 1.48
C VAL A 86 22.88 -13.69 2.81
N THR A 87 23.69 -12.86 3.45
CA THR A 87 24.28 -13.08 4.77
C THR A 87 23.64 -12.16 5.81
N GLU A 88 23.30 -12.70 6.97
CA GLU A 88 22.74 -11.92 8.09
C GLU A 88 23.73 -10.83 8.54
N GLY A 89 23.23 -9.63 8.82
CA GLY A 89 24.03 -8.53 9.36
C GLY A 89 25.02 -7.95 8.34
N SER A 90 24.82 -8.19 7.05
CA SER A 90 25.62 -7.62 5.96
C SER A 90 24.75 -6.79 5.03
N ASN A 91 25.34 -5.82 4.34
CA ASN A 91 24.62 -5.10 3.29
C ASN A 91 24.15 -6.11 2.23
N THR A 92 22.90 -5.95 1.80
CA THR A 92 22.26 -6.83 0.83
C THR A 92 22.00 -6.06 -0.45
N GLU A 93 22.29 -6.69 -1.58
CA GLU A 93 21.80 -6.34 -2.91
C GLU A 93 21.40 -7.66 -3.57
N ILE A 94 20.14 -7.80 -3.95
CA ILE A 94 19.60 -9.00 -4.58
C ILE A 94 18.60 -8.66 -5.67
N THR A 95 18.49 -9.53 -6.66
CA THR A 95 17.45 -9.42 -7.69
C THR A 95 16.35 -10.44 -7.43
N PHE A 96 15.10 -9.97 -7.39
CA PHE A 96 13.91 -10.80 -7.34
C PHE A 96 13.35 -10.96 -8.74
N THR A 97 12.99 -12.19 -9.14
CA THR A 97 12.48 -12.50 -10.48
C THR A 97 11.17 -13.30 -10.45
N HIS A 98 10.30 -13.03 -11.43
CA HIS A 98 9.09 -13.79 -11.75
C HIS A 98 8.91 -13.84 -13.27
N ASN A 99 9.19 -15.00 -13.88
CA ASN A 99 9.26 -15.11 -15.35
C ASN A 99 10.24 -14.08 -15.94
N ASN A 100 9.75 -13.12 -16.74
CA ASN A 100 10.54 -12.05 -17.33
C ASN A 100 10.55 -10.76 -16.49
N ASP A 101 9.72 -10.69 -15.43
CA ASP A 101 9.62 -9.52 -14.56
C ASP A 101 10.67 -9.59 -13.44
N TYR A 102 11.19 -8.43 -13.04
CA TYR A 102 12.23 -8.35 -12.02
C TYR A 102 12.28 -6.99 -11.31
N PHE A 103 12.95 -6.97 -10.17
CA PHE A 103 13.41 -5.76 -9.50
C PHE A 103 14.60 -6.06 -8.58
N ASP A 104 15.42 -5.05 -8.33
CA ASP A 104 16.52 -5.12 -7.38
C ASP A 104 16.08 -4.58 -6.02
N PHE A 105 16.50 -5.25 -4.95
CA PHE A 105 16.28 -4.83 -3.57
C PHE A 105 17.63 -4.66 -2.87
N THR A 106 17.83 -3.51 -2.26
CA THR A 106 19.01 -3.26 -1.42
C THR A 106 18.61 -2.85 -0.02
N VAL A 107 19.42 -3.21 0.98
CA VAL A 107 19.24 -2.78 2.36
C VAL A 107 20.56 -2.84 3.12
N ASN A 108 20.75 -1.93 4.07
CA ASN A 108 21.92 -1.95 4.94
C ASN A 108 21.92 -3.18 5.86
N ALA A 109 23.11 -3.55 6.35
CA ALA A 109 23.33 -4.62 7.31
C ALA A 109 22.39 -4.62 8.53
N ASN A 110 21.97 -3.43 8.97
CA ASN A 110 21.08 -3.23 10.11
C ASN A 110 19.60 -3.13 9.75
N GLY A 111 19.21 -3.41 8.49
CA GLY A 111 17.82 -3.32 8.03
C GLY A 111 17.37 -1.90 7.64
N THR A 112 18.23 -0.89 7.74
CA THR A 112 17.89 0.49 7.38
C THR A 112 18.07 0.78 5.90
N ASN A 113 17.41 1.84 5.43
CA ASN A 113 17.44 2.33 4.05
C ASN A 113 17.13 1.24 3.02
N PRO A 114 16.02 0.48 3.16
CA PRO A 114 15.61 -0.44 2.12
C PRO A 114 15.24 0.36 0.86
N THR A 115 15.75 -0.05 -0.30
CA THR A 115 15.42 0.55 -1.59
C THR A 115 15.06 -0.53 -2.60
N VAL A 116 14.18 -0.16 -3.53
CA VAL A 116 13.84 -1.00 -4.68
C VAL A 116 14.13 -0.20 -5.95
N SER A 117 14.84 -0.82 -6.88
CA SER A 117 15.29 -0.19 -8.12
C SER A 117 15.26 -1.18 -9.29
N ASN A 118 15.62 -0.71 -10.49
CA ASN A 118 15.74 -1.54 -11.69
C ASN A 118 14.47 -2.40 -11.93
N ILE A 119 13.31 -1.74 -11.86
CA ILE A 119 12.02 -2.41 -11.85
C ILE A 119 11.56 -2.64 -13.30
N HIS A 120 11.22 -3.88 -13.61
CA HIS A 120 10.54 -4.27 -14.84
C HIS A 120 9.34 -5.16 -14.50
N ILE A 121 8.13 -4.61 -14.65
CA ILE A 121 6.87 -5.34 -14.42
C ILE A 121 6.02 -5.21 -15.68
N SER A 122 5.81 -6.32 -16.38
CA SER A 122 5.09 -6.35 -17.65
C SER A 122 3.68 -5.76 -17.53
N GLY A 123 3.35 -4.78 -18.37
CA GLY A 123 2.04 -4.12 -18.36
C GLY A 123 1.91 -2.94 -17.40
N HIS A 124 2.94 -2.64 -16.60
CA HIS A 124 2.93 -1.55 -15.62
C HIS A 124 4.10 -0.59 -15.88
N PRO A 125 3.98 0.36 -16.83
CA PRO A 125 5.00 1.38 -17.06
C PRO A 125 5.12 2.31 -15.84
N GLU A 126 6.26 3.02 -15.74
CA GLU A 126 6.55 3.92 -14.61
C GLU A 126 6.43 3.24 -13.23
N ALA A 127 6.73 1.94 -13.20
CA ALA A 127 6.68 1.13 -12.01
C ALA A 127 7.69 1.64 -10.97
N ALA A 128 7.19 1.89 -9.76
CA ALA A 128 8.05 2.25 -8.64
C ALA A 128 7.51 1.66 -7.34
N ILE A 129 8.42 1.38 -6.41
CA ILE A 129 8.13 0.70 -5.15
C ILE A 129 8.79 1.48 -3.99
N ASN A 130 8.03 1.68 -2.92
CA ASN A 130 8.53 2.17 -1.65
C ASN A 130 8.26 1.11 -0.58
N VAL A 131 9.24 0.86 0.28
CA VAL A 131 9.17 -0.18 1.32
C VAL A 131 9.70 0.37 2.64
N GLY A 132 9.12 -0.12 3.74
CA GLY A 132 9.63 0.02 5.09
C GLY A 132 9.92 -1.34 5.70
N LYS A 133 10.96 -1.41 6.53
CA LYS A 133 11.21 -2.59 7.36
C LYS A 133 10.13 -2.69 8.44
N GLU A 134 9.57 -3.89 8.59
CA GLU A 134 8.72 -4.22 9.73
C GLU A 134 9.61 -4.75 10.85
N GLU A 135 9.45 -4.18 12.04
CA GLU A 135 10.08 -4.64 13.27
C GLU A 135 9.09 -5.53 14.04
N SER A 136 9.59 -6.39 14.92
CA SER A 136 8.74 -7.31 15.69
C SER A 136 7.71 -6.64 16.59
N ASP A 137 7.91 -5.36 16.91
CA ASP A 137 7.04 -4.51 17.73
C ASP A 137 6.43 -3.32 16.97
N VAL A 138 6.77 -3.13 15.68
CA VAL A 138 6.25 -2.04 14.85
C VAL A 138 5.72 -2.59 13.53
N GLN A 139 4.39 -2.65 13.42
CA GLN A 139 3.70 -3.06 12.20
C GLN A 139 3.87 -2.02 11.10
N VAL A 140 4.07 -2.50 9.87
CA VAL A 140 4.04 -1.67 8.67
C VAL A 140 2.69 -1.84 7.98
N TYR A 141 1.90 -0.76 7.96
CA TYR A 141 0.61 -0.69 7.31
C TYR A 141 0.74 -0.10 5.91
N CYS A 142 0.10 -0.71 4.91
CA CYS A 142 0.11 -0.22 3.53
C CYS A 142 -1.31 0.13 3.09
N TYR A 143 -1.49 1.33 2.56
CA TYR A 143 -2.75 1.85 2.08
C TYR A 143 -2.63 2.17 0.59
N VAL A 144 -3.63 1.76 -0.18
CA VAL A 144 -3.69 2.04 -1.63
C VAL A 144 -4.90 2.90 -1.94
N GLY A 145 -4.76 3.82 -2.89
CA GLY A 145 -5.78 4.83 -3.10
C GLY A 145 -5.60 5.68 -4.33
N THR A 146 -6.38 6.75 -4.39
CA THR A 146 -6.37 7.75 -5.45
C THR A 146 -6.49 9.15 -4.87
N PHE A 147 -6.14 10.15 -5.69
CA PHE A 147 -6.44 11.56 -5.41
C PHE A 147 -7.33 12.16 -6.48
N ILE A 148 -8.03 13.23 -6.08
CA ILE A 148 -8.92 14.03 -6.90
C ILE A 148 -8.29 15.41 -7.07
N GLU A 149 -8.22 15.88 -8.30
CA GLU A 149 -7.85 17.25 -8.70
C GLU A 149 -8.95 17.78 -9.62
N ASP A 150 -9.44 19.00 -9.37
CA ASP A 150 -10.53 19.61 -10.15
C ASP A 150 -11.77 18.71 -10.37
N GLY A 151 -12.09 17.90 -9.35
CA GLY A 151 -13.26 17.01 -9.36
C GLY A 151 -13.10 15.72 -10.18
N ILE A 152 -11.92 15.46 -10.74
CA ILE A 152 -11.60 14.22 -11.47
C ILE A 152 -10.48 13.45 -10.78
N THR A 153 -10.42 12.13 -11.00
CA THR A 153 -9.32 11.30 -10.48
C THR A 153 -8.00 11.71 -11.14
N GLY A 154 -7.08 12.22 -10.33
CA GLY A 154 -5.78 12.71 -10.78
C GLY A 154 -4.70 11.63 -10.86
N GLY A 155 -4.87 10.49 -10.16
CA GLY A 155 -3.95 9.36 -10.21
C GLY A 155 -3.91 8.52 -8.94
N THR A 156 -2.84 7.74 -8.77
CA THR A 156 -2.62 6.83 -7.64
C THR A 156 -2.08 7.58 -6.42
N TRP A 157 -2.56 7.22 -5.23
CA TRP A 157 -2.12 7.76 -3.95
C TRP A 157 -1.99 6.65 -2.92
N ASN A 158 -0.75 6.20 -2.69
CA ASN A 158 -0.46 5.08 -1.82
C ASN A 158 0.40 5.52 -0.63
N LEU A 159 0.12 4.99 0.55
CA LEU A 159 0.79 5.36 1.81
C LEU A 159 1.31 4.14 2.56
N ILE A 160 2.38 4.36 3.31
CA ILE A 160 2.91 3.44 4.29
C ILE A 160 2.92 4.15 5.65
N ILE A 161 2.42 3.48 6.68
CA ILE A 161 2.48 3.96 8.07
C ILE A 161 3.17 2.91 8.93
N TYR A 162 4.18 3.32 9.69
CA TYR A 162 4.85 2.46 10.67
C TYR A 162 5.34 3.31 11.84
N GLY A 163 4.91 2.93 13.05
CA GLY A 163 5.05 3.77 14.24
C GLY A 163 4.36 5.12 14.04
N ASN A 164 5.10 6.22 14.20
CA ASN A 164 4.61 7.58 13.97
C ASN A 164 4.95 8.15 12.59
N LYS A 165 5.61 7.37 11.71
CA LYS A 165 6.08 7.82 10.40
C LYS A 165 5.03 7.57 9.33
N VAL A 166 4.95 8.50 8.38
CA VAL A 166 4.17 8.39 7.15
C VAL A 166 5.10 8.58 5.97
N THR A 167 5.10 7.62 5.06
CA THR A 167 5.71 7.74 3.73
C THR A 167 4.73 7.24 2.67
N GLY A 168 5.09 7.33 1.40
CA GLY A 168 4.21 6.89 0.34
C GLY A 168 4.64 7.36 -1.03
N MET A 169 3.78 7.10 -2.00
CA MET A 169 4.04 7.34 -3.40
C MET A 169 2.79 7.89 -4.08
N VAL A 170 3.01 8.86 -4.96
CA VAL A 170 1.97 9.45 -5.80
C VAL A 170 2.42 9.34 -7.25
N LEU A 171 1.54 8.83 -8.09
CA LEU A 171 1.70 8.79 -9.54
C LEU A 171 0.50 9.48 -10.16
N PRO A 172 0.64 10.75 -10.59
CA PRO A 172 -0.38 11.43 -11.36
C PRO A 172 -0.54 10.77 -12.74
N ASN A 173 -1.71 10.95 -13.35
CA ASN A 173 -2.05 10.37 -14.65
C ASN A 173 -1.20 10.94 -15.81
N ASP A 174 -0.49 12.05 -15.60
CA ASP A 174 0.45 12.61 -16.57
C ASP A 174 1.79 11.86 -16.62
N GLY A 175 2.01 10.90 -15.72
CA GLY A 175 2.97 9.82 -15.90
C GLY A 175 4.34 10.04 -15.27
N GLN A 176 4.46 10.78 -14.16
CA GLN A 176 5.70 10.89 -13.40
C GLN A 176 5.50 10.59 -11.91
N VAL A 177 6.26 9.63 -11.39
CA VAL A 177 6.25 9.34 -9.95
C VAL A 177 6.83 10.56 -9.21
N LEU A 178 6.05 11.11 -8.28
CA LEU A 178 6.49 12.23 -7.46
C LEU A 178 7.49 11.77 -6.38
N PRO A 179 8.26 12.71 -5.79
CA PRO A 179 9.06 12.40 -4.60
C PRO A 179 8.22 11.73 -3.51
N PHE A 180 8.86 10.91 -2.67
CA PHE A 180 8.15 10.22 -1.61
C PHE A 180 7.49 11.21 -0.65
N ILE A 181 6.29 10.83 -0.21
CA ILE A 181 5.62 11.53 0.89
C ILE A 181 6.51 11.41 2.12
N VAL A 182 6.67 12.50 2.86
CA VAL A 182 7.37 12.51 4.15
C VAL A 182 6.47 13.18 5.17
N GLY A 183 6.16 12.48 6.25
CA GLY A 183 5.34 13.04 7.31
C GLY A 183 5.22 12.16 8.54
N THR A 184 4.26 12.54 9.37
CA THR A 184 3.97 11.88 10.64
C THR A 184 2.48 11.73 10.87
N ILE A 185 2.13 10.80 11.75
CA ILE A 185 0.77 10.62 12.25
C ILE A 185 0.75 10.77 13.77
N SER A 186 -0.23 11.51 14.29
CA SER A 186 -0.51 11.64 15.71
C SER A 186 -2.01 11.82 15.94
N ASN A 187 -2.59 11.10 16.91
CA ASN A 187 -4.02 11.14 17.20
C ASN A 187 -4.89 11.00 15.93
N ASN A 188 -4.57 10.00 15.11
CA ASN A 188 -5.19 9.72 13.81
C ASN A 188 -5.10 10.84 12.77
N THR A 189 -4.34 11.90 13.02
CA THR A 189 -4.14 13.02 12.11
C THR A 189 -2.77 12.91 11.45
N ILE A 190 -2.76 12.93 10.12
CA ILE A 190 -1.56 12.93 9.29
C ILE A 190 -1.21 14.38 8.95
N THR A 191 0.06 14.72 9.15
CA THR A 191 0.69 15.93 8.61
C THR A 191 1.92 15.51 7.82
N ALA A 192 1.92 15.79 6.53
CA ALA A 192 2.96 15.34 5.62
C ALA A 192 3.19 16.35 4.49
N SER A 193 4.18 16.06 3.66
CA SER A 193 4.45 16.80 2.43
C SER A 193 5.01 15.88 1.37
N ILE A 194 4.81 16.26 0.11
CA ILE A 194 5.67 15.83 -1.00
C ILE A 194 6.71 16.95 -1.14
N PRO A 195 8.01 16.67 -0.90
CA PRO A 195 9.06 17.68 -0.97
C PRO A 195 8.95 18.56 -2.21
N ASP A 196 9.05 19.87 -2.00
CA ASP A 196 8.96 20.92 -3.03
C ASP A 196 7.70 20.93 -3.90
N THR A 197 6.68 20.13 -3.54
CA THR A 197 5.50 19.91 -4.39
C THR A 197 4.20 20.26 -3.68
N ALA A 198 3.90 19.62 -2.55
CA ALA A 198 2.60 19.78 -1.90
C ALA A 198 2.65 19.56 -0.38
N THR A 199 1.78 20.28 0.33
CA THR A 199 1.44 19.99 1.73
C THR A 199 0.27 19.02 1.79
N ILE A 200 0.29 18.11 2.76
CA ILE A 200 -0.69 17.02 2.89
C ILE A 200 -1.23 17.00 4.31
N THR A 201 -2.55 16.89 4.42
CA THR A 201 -3.25 16.57 5.66
C THR A 201 -4.14 15.35 5.43
N GLY A 202 -4.37 14.56 6.47
CA GLY A 202 -5.32 13.45 6.40
C GLY A 202 -5.77 12.98 7.76
N THR A 203 -6.83 12.19 7.77
CA THR A 203 -7.42 11.59 8.97
C THR A 203 -7.58 10.09 8.75
N LEU A 204 -7.01 9.31 9.66
CA LEU A 204 -7.17 7.86 9.71
C LEU A 204 -8.47 7.51 10.45
N ASN A 205 -9.35 6.76 9.79
CA ASN A 205 -10.56 6.20 10.39
C ASN A 205 -10.65 4.71 10.07
N GLY A 206 -10.29 3.87 11.05
CA GLY A 206 -10.17 2.42 10.86
C GLY A 206 -9.14 2.08 9.78
N ASN A 207 -9.59 1.39 8.74
CA ASN A 207 -8.75 0.99 7.60
C ASN A 207 -8.78 1.99 6.44
N THR A 208 -9.38 3.17 6.60
CA THR A 208 -9.47 4.19 5.56
C THR A 208 -8.78 5.46 6.00
N ILE A 209 -8.08 6.12 5.09
CA ILE A 209 -7.55 7.45 5.27
C ILE A 209 -8.16 8.36 4.21
N THR A 210 -8.63 9.52 4.62
CA THR A 210 -9.04 10.59 3.71
C THR A 210 -8.29 11.87 4.05
N GLY A 211 -8.06 12.73 3.07
CA GLY A 211 -7.31 13.94 3.30
C GLY A 211 -7.36 14.94 2.18
N ASN A 212 -6.59 16.01 2.36
CA ASN A 212 -6.42 17.08 1.39
C ASN A 212 -4.95 17.26 1.05
N TRP A 213 -4.68 17.76 -0.13
CA TRP A 213 -3.36 18.24 -0.54
C TRP A 213 -3.48 19.66 -1.12
N VAL A 214 -2.43 20.45 -0.95
CA VAL A 214 -2.34 21.82 -1.48
C VAL A 214 -0.92 22.04 -2.02
N SER A 215 -0.82 22.47 -3.27
CA SER A 215 0.42 22.88 -3.94
C SER A 215 0.38 24.37 -4.32
N SER A 216 1.40 24.86 -5.01
CA SER A 216 1.40 26.20 -5.62
C SER A 216 0.50 26.31 -6.86
N THR A 217 0.16 25.18 -7.47
CA THR A 217 -0.57 25.09 -8.74
C THR A 217 -2.01 24.60 -8.60
N GLY A 218 -2.38 24.02 -7.44
CA GLY A 218 -3.69 23.43 -7.25
C GLY A 218 -3.92 22.90 -5.84
N SER A 219 -5.08 22.30 -5.65
CA SER A 219 -5.45 21.62 -4.41
C SER A 219 -6.46 20.53 -4.71
N GLY A 220 -6.55 19.54 -3.82
CA GLY A 220 -7.47 18.44 -4.02
C GLY A 220 -7.66 17.57 -2.78
N THR A 221 -8.40 16.49 -2.97
CA THR A 221 -8.66 15.49 -1.92
C THR A 221 -8.03 14.16 -2.28
N TRP A 222 -7.85 13.28 -1.30
CA TRP A 222 -7.35 11.94 -1.54
C TRP A 222 -7.98 10.94 -0.57
N LYS A 223 -8.00 9.68 -0.99
CA LYS A 223 -8.51 8.58 -0.18
C LYS A 223 -7.68 7.32 -0.44
N SER A 224 -7.28 6.65 0.64
CA SER A 224 -6.59 5.36 0.57
C SER A 224 -7.18 4.37 1.56
N THR A 225 -7.20 3.09 1.19
CA THR A 225 -7.72 1.99 2.01
C THR A 225 -6.60 1.00 2.29
N ARG A 226 -6.53 0.53 3.53
CA ARG A 226 -5.53 -0.42 4.00
C ARG A 226 -5.63 -1.75 3.25
N LYS A 227 -4.47 -2.30 2.90
CA LYS A 227 -4.30 -3.62 2.28
C LYS A 227 -3.30 -4.51 3.03
N LEU A 228 -2.41 -3.93 3.84
CA LEU A 228 -1.50 -4.63 4.76
C LEU A 228 -1.50 -3.97 6.14
#